data_AF-A0A971S5G9-F1
#
_entry.id   AF-A0A971S5G9-F1
#
_cell.length_a   1.000
_cell.length_b   1.000
_cell.length_c   1.000
_cell.angle_alpha   90.00
_cell.angle_beta   90.00
_cell.angle_gamma   90.00
#
_symmetry.space_group_name_H-M   'P 1'
#
loop_
_entity.id
_entity.type
_entity.pdbx_description
1 polymer ?
#
loop_
_entity_poly.entity_id
_entity_poly.type
_entity_poly.pdbx_seq_one_letter_code
_entity_poly.pdbx_strand_id
1 'polypeptide(L)'
;LSTVPPTAPPAPCMRLDLPYAVALRELFYEYKMRAQMNTKYMESSTREATVTHVLNLLISQLTRADIQSTITPDEGRNVPWHIYNIEAVDTAKQAFAGMDGLNEMVEIKRHEGELADKVRELKERAILFMEEILEVGGYFKAVEEGFFVDSGYYPERNGDGIARKIDGGIGAGTVYEREEDYMAPVTAHFGYNNLAQYDESAVDNPSKLIGGSTFEDPDKIIFIDELDENDNVYIRLEETKELRNTSKLKPEMEWLGDGIVLLTMFLPAEERVAEFAALEIGNRLGLKDCEVIHKEIMQAAEGTRIELRGRVDFTIDIKDLVIPPKPEVLTEDEIRKEIEENPMKIVAATVGEDEHSVGLREIIDIKHGGIERFGIECHYLGTSVPVEKLVDAAIEINADAILASTIISHDDIHYKNMKKLHDLCVEKGIRDRIILIAGGTQVTGELAVKNGMDAGFGRGTNGDQVATFLVKRRREMRR
;
A
#
# COMPACT_ATOMS: atom_id res chain seq x y z
N LEU A 1 -2.18 -27.64 -5.33
CA LEU A 1 -2.24 -27.80 -3.86
C LEU A 1 -2.15 -26.43 -3.21
N SER A 2 -2.99 -26.15 -2.21
CA SER A 2 -2.90 -24.93 -1.42
C SER A 2 -1.95 -25.13 -0.25
N THR A 3 -1.12 -24.15 0.07
CA THR A 3 -0.17 -24.20 1.19
C THR A 3 -0.05 -22.85 1.86
N VAL A 4 0.07 -22.86 3.19
CA VAL A 4 0.27 -21.68 4.03
C VAL A 4 1.46 -21.97 4.95
N PRO A 5 2.46 -21.09 5.07
CA PRO A 5 3.49 -21.20 6.10
C PRO A 5 2.84 -21.27 7.50
N PRO A 6 3.05 -22.36 8.26
CA PRO A 6 2.25 -22.62 9.45
C PRO A 6 2.39 -21.61 10.59
N THR A 7 3.48 -20.84 10.64
CA THR A 7 3.80 -20.00 11.80
C THR A 7 4.07 -18.55 11.41
N ALA A 8 4.24 -17.69 12.41
CA ALA A 8 4.62 -16.29 12.28
C ALA A 8 5.53 -15.89 13.46
N PRO A 9 6.34 -14.83 13.35
CA PRO A 9 7.03 -14.25 14.51
C PRO A 9 6.04 -13.97 15.66
N PRO A 10 6.44 -14.14 16.93
CA PRO A 10 7.80 -14.32 17.44
C PRO A 10 8.34 -15.77 17.35
N ALA A 11 7.57 -16.72 16.79
CA ALA A 11 8.12 -18.05 16.51
C ALA A 11 9.28 -17.94 15.49
N PRO A 12 10.26 -18.86 15.52
CA PRO A 12 11.34 -18.92 14.52
C PRO A 12 10.80 -19.44 13.18
N CYS A 13 9.85 -18.72 12.59
CA CYS A 13 8.96 -19.19 11.53
C CYS A 13 9.71 -19.70 10.30
N MET A 14 10.75 -19.00 9.83
CA MET A 14 11.55 -19.47 8.70
C MET A 14 12.19 -20.85 8.95
N ARG A 15 12.63 -21.13 10.19
CA ARG A 15 13.26 -22.40 10.56
C ARG A 15 12.22 -23.53 10.67
N LEU A 16 11.00 -23.22 11.09
CA LEU A 16 9.91 -24.19 11.24
C LEU A 16 9.22 -24.48 9.90
N ASP A 17 8.99 -23.46 9.09
CA ASP A 17 8.11 -23.53 7.93
C ASP A 17 8.87 -23.92 6.65
N LEU A 18 10.16 -23.58 6.53
CA LEU A 18 10.95 -23.91 5.34
C LEU A 18 11.11 -25.43 5.11
N PRO A 19 11.39 -26.27 6.13
CA PRO A 19 11.41 -27.73 5.95
C PRO A 19 10.07 -28.28 5.44
N TYR A 20 8.95 -27.77 5.95
CA TYR A 20 7.62 -28.14 5.48
C TYR A 20 7.41 -27.75 4.02
N ALA A 21 7.74 -26.51 3.66
CA ALA A 21 7.60 -25.99 2.31
C ALA A 21 8.40 -26.80 1.28
N VAL A 22 9.63 -27.19 1.63
CA VAL A 22 10.49 -28.04 0.79
C VAL A 22 9.91 -29.46 0.69
N ALA A 23 9.56 -30.08 1.82
CA ALA A 23 9.03 -31.44 1.85
C ALA A 23 7.76 -31.58 0.98
N LEU A 24 6.85 -30.61 1.07
CA LEU A 24 5.61 -30.59 0.30
C LEU A 24 5.88 -30.53 -1.21
N ARG A 25 6.82 -29.68 -1.64
CA ARG A 25 7.14 -29.52 -3.07
C ARG A 25 7.86 -30.71 -3.66
N GLU A 26 8.66 -31.42 -2.86
CA GLU A 26 9.29 -32.66 -3.31
C GLU A 26 8.29 -33.81 -3.42
N LEU A 27 7.38 -33.93 -2.44
CA LEU A 27 6.38 -34.99 -2.46
C LEU A 27 5.38 -34.80 -3.61
N PHE A 28 5.08 -33.55 -3.94
CA PHE A 28 4.09 -33.18 -4.94
C PHE A 28 4.71 -32.38 -6.10
N TYR A 29 5.85 -32.86 -6.63
CA TYR A 29 6.62 -32.14 -7.64
C TYR A 29 5.84 -31.85 -8.94
N GLU A 30 4.91 -32.73 -9.31
CA GLU A 30 4.04 -32.64 -10.50
C GLU A 30 2.89 -31.64 -10.34
N TYR A 31 2.62 -31.20 -9.11
CA TYR A 31 1.47 -30.35 -8.81
C TYR A 31 1.87 -28.87 -8.75
N LYS A 32 0.92 -28.02 -9.14
CA LYS A 32 1.01 -26.57 -8.92
C LYS A 32 0.88 -26.24 -7.44
N MET A 33 1.68 -25.28 -6.98
CA MET A 33 1.68 -24.75 -5.62
C MET A 33 0.96 -23.40 -5.59
N ARG A 34 -0.19 -23.37 -4.93
CA ARG A 34 -0.86 -22.13 -4.53
C ARG A 34 -0.37 -21.76 -3.13
N ALA A 35 0.58 -20.86 -3.04
CA ALA A 35 1.02 -20.30 -1.77
C ALA A 35 0.02 -19.24 -1.30
N GLN A 36 -0.30 -19.25 -0.01
CA GLN A 36 -1.13 -18.26 0.65
C GLN A 36 -0.42 -17.73 1.90
N MET A 37 -0.71 -16.49 2.25
CA MET A 37 -0.14 -15.80 3.41
C MET A 37 -0.83 -16.22 4.72
N ASN A 38 -0.15 -16.00 5.84
CA ASN A 38 -0.65 -16.29 7.17
C ASN A 38 -1.87 -15.41 7.52
N THR A 39 -2.89 -16.02 8.10
CA THR A 39 -4.06 -15.37 8.73
C THR A 39 -4.27 -15.80 10.19
N LYS A 40 -3.73 -16.98 10.56
CA LYS A 40 -3.96 -17.61 11.87
C LYS A 40 -3.27 -16.87 13.02
N TYR A 41 -2.06 -16.38 12.78
CA TYR A 41 -1.23 -15.68 13.76
C TYR A 41 -1.04 -14.24 13.28
N MET A 42 -2.15 -13.52 13.23
CA MET A 42 -2.26 -12.12 12.83
C MET A 42 -3.07 -11.37 13.88
N GLU A 43 -2.77 -10.09 14.05
CA GLU A 43 -3.49 -9.17 14.93
C GLU A 43 -3.96 -7.95 14.10
N SER A 44 -4.38 -6.89 14.76
CA SER A 44 -4.88 -5.65 14.17
C SER A 44 -3.78 -4.70 13.66
N SER A 45 -2.50 -5.03 13.86
CA SER A 45 -1.37 -4.26 13.34
C SER A 45 -1.09 -4.62 11.87
N THR A 46 -1.45 -3.71 10.96
CA THR A 46 -1.16 -3.88 9.52
C THR A 46 0.35 -4.01 9.26
N ARG A 47 1.17 -3.30 10.04
CA ARG A 47 2.64 -3.40 9.98
C ARG A 47 3.13 -4.82 10.29
N GLU A 48 2.60 -5.44 11.35
CA GLU A 48 2.96 -6.81 11.73
C GLU A 48 2.54 -7.82 10.67
N ALA A 49 1.31 -7.69 10.15
CA ALA A 49 0.79 -8.52 9.07
C ALA A 49 1.71 -8.45 7.82
N THR A 50 1.98 -7.23 7.31
CA THR A 50 2.84 -7.01 6.14
C THR A 50 4.24 -7.60 6.32
N VAL A 51 4.86 -7.44 7.50
CA VAL A 51 6.20 -8.01 7.76
C VAL A 51 6.16 -9.54 7.72
N THR A 52 5.15 -10.16 8.34
CA THR A 52 4.98 -11.62 8.30
C THR A 52 4.71 -12.10 6.87
N HIS A 53 3.92 -11.37 6.10
CA HIS A 53 3.64 -11.67 4.70
C HIS A 53 4.90 -11.64 3.83
N VAL A 54 5.83 -10.71 4.07
CA VAL A 54 7.14 -10.71 3.39
C VAL A 54 7.95 -11.98 3.70
N LEU A 55 7.90 -12.49 4.93
CA LEU A 55 8.52 -13.78 5.27
C LEU A 55 7.83 -14.95 4.56
N ASN A 56 6.50 -14.91 4.42
CA ASN A 56 5.77 -15.92 3.64
C ASN A 56 6.17 -15.88 2.16
N LEU A 57 6.37 -14.70 1.59
CA LEU A 57 6.85 -14.51 0.21
C LEU A 57 8.29 -15.00 0.04
N LEU A 58 9.15 -14.81 1.04
CA LEU A 58 10.50 -15.37 1.04
C LEU A 58 10.48 -16.90 1.04
N ILE A 59 9.58 -17.55 1.78
CA ILE A 59 9.38 -19.02 1.71
C ILE A 59 9.01 -19.44 0.29
N SER A 60 8.10 -18.71 -0.37
CA SER A 60 7.74 -18.96 -1.77
C SER A 60 8.94 -18.81 -2.71
N GLN A 61 9.74 -17.76 -2.54
CA GLN A 61 10.93 -17.48 -3.36
C GLN A 61 12.01 -18.56 -3.21
N LEU A 62 12.30 -18.97 -1.97
CA LEU A 62 13.30 -20.02 -1.69
C LEU A 62 12.84 -21.42 -2.11
N THR A 63 11.59 -21.57 -2.56
CA THR A 63 11.03 -22.85 -2.97
C THR A 63 10.31 -22.75 -4.33
N ARG A 64 8.98 -22.61 -4.36
CA ARG A 64 8.19 -22.38 -5.58
C ARG A 64 6.77 -21.91 -5.27
N ALA A 65 6.25 -20.92 -5.97
CA ALA A 65 4.81 -20.62 -6.00
C ALA A 65 4.36 -20.46 -7.46
N ASP A 66 3.43 -21.30 -7.89
CA ASP A 66 2.79 -21.18 -9.21
C ASP A 66 1.66 -20.13 -9.18
N ILE A 67 1.02 -19.99 -8.02
CA ILE A 67 0.08 -18.92 -7.68
C ILE A 67 0.48 -18.40 -6.29
N GLN A 68 0.71 -17.10 -6.17
CA GLN A 68 0.83 -16.45 -4.87
C GLN A 68 -0.46 -15.69 -4.56
N SER A 69 -1.27 -16.22 -3.65
CA SER A 69 -2.39 -15.48 -3.05
C SER A 69 -1.85 -14.48 -2.03
N THR A 70 -2.57 -13.39 -1.85
CA THR A 70 -2.30 -12.37 -0.85
C THR A 70 -3.41 -12.32 0.19
N ILE A 71 -3.08 -11.79 1.35
CA ILE A 71 -4.02 -11.44 2.42
C ILE A 71 -3.89 -9.94 2.65
N THR A 72 -5.02 -9.26 2.86
CA THR A 72 -4.98 -7.83 3.18
C THR A 72 -4.45 -7.65 4.60
N PRO A 73 -3.54 -6.70 4.85
CA PRO A 73 -2.91 -6.56 6.16
C PRO A 73 -3.87 -6.10 7.25
N ASP A 74 -5.11 -5.72 6.91
CA ASP A 74 -6.19 -5.35 7.81
C ASP A 74 -7.17 -6.50 8.11
N GLU A 75 -6.95 -7.72 7.61
CA GLU A 75 -7.87 -8.86 7.79
C GLU A 75 -8.11 -9.21 9.27
N GLY A 76 -7.08 -9.11 10.11
CA GLY A 76 -7.18 -9.30 11.56
C GLY A 76 -7.86 -8.15 12.31
N ARG A 77 -8.29 -7.10 11.59
CA ARG A 77 -8.77 -5.84 12.16
C ARG A 77 -10.20 -5.49 11.73
N ASN A 78 -10.49 -5.59 10.44
CA ASN A 78 -11.76 -5.20 9.84
C ASN A 78 -12.04 -6.04 8.57
N VAL A 79 -13.26 -5.96 8.04
CA VAL A 79 -13.53 -6.46 6.68
C VAL A 79 -12.57 -5.74 5.71
N PRO A 80 -11.90 -6.45 4.79
CA PRO A 80 -10.88 -5.86 3.93
C PRO A 80 -11.34 -4.61 3.18
N TRP A 81 -10.60 -3.52 3.36
CA TRP A 81 -10.87 -2.28 2.63
C TRP A 81 -10.11 -2.18 1.32
N HIS A 82 -10.63 -1.35 0.40
CA HIS A 82 -10.04 -1.10 -0.92
C HIS A 82 -8.52 -0.84 -0.86
N ILE A 83 -8.09 0.05 0.03
CA ILE A 83 -6.69 0.46 0.14
C ILE A 83 -5.79 -0.70 0.59
N TYR A 84 -6.29 -1.62 1.41
CA TYR A 84 -5.51 -2.73 1.95
C TYR A 84 -5.44 -3.93 1.00
N ASN A 85 -6.41 -4.09 0.11
CA ASN A 85 -6.24 -4.94 -1.07
C ASN A 85 -5.06 -4.46 -1.94
N ILE A 86 -4.93 -3.14 -2.15
CA ILE A 86 -3.82 -2.57 -2.92
C ILE A 86 -2.49 -2.72 -2.16
N GLU A 87 -2.45 -2.48 -0.85
CA GLU A 87 -1.24 -2.72 -0.05
C GLU A 87 -0.76 -4.17 -0.12
N ALA A 88 -1.67 -5.14 -0.12
CA ALA A 88 -1.33 -6.56 -0.25
C ALA A 88 -0.70 -6.88 -1.61
N VAL A 89 -1.24 -6.30 -2.70
CA VAL A 89 -0.70 -6.46 -4.06
C VAL A 89 0.65 -5.76 -4.19
N ASP A 90 0.78 -4.54 -3.69
CA ASP A 90 2.03 -3.78 -3.74
C ASP A 90 3.13 -4.44 -2.92
N THR A 91 2.81 -4.97 -1.73
CA THR A 91 3.74 -5.75 -0.90
C THR A 91 4.25 -6.98 -1.66
N ALA A 92 3.34 -7.76 -2.24
CA ALA A 92 3.73 -8.97 -2.98
C ALA A 92 4.60 -8.63 -4.21
N LYS A 93 4.18 -7.64 -5.00
CA LYS A 93 4.92 -7.16 -6.17
C LYS A 93 6.30 -6.62 -5.79
N GLN A 94 6.37 -5.76 -4.77
CA GLN A 94 7.60 -5.13 -4.32
C GLN A 94 8.60 -6.15 -3.77
N ALA A 95 8.13 -7.10 -2.94
CA ALA A 95 9.00 -8.12 -2.37
C ALA A 95 9.59 -9.02 -3.45
N PHE A 96 8.78 -9.53 -4.40
CA PHE A 96 9.31 -10.36 -5.48
C PHE A 96 10.23 -9.60 -6.42
N ALA A 97 9.91 -8.35 -6.78
CA ALA A 97 10.81 -7.52 -7.58
C ALA A 97 12.14 -7.25 -6.86
N GLY A 98 12.11 -7.04 -5.53
CA GLY A 98 13.32 -6.90 -4.71
C GLY A 98 14.12 -8.19 -4.54
N MET A 99 13.48 -9.36 -4.70
CA MET A 99 14.11 -10.68 -4.64
C MET A 99 14.39 -11.28 -6.03
N ASP A 100 14.30 -10.48 -7.10
CA ASP A 100 14.62 -10.92 -8.45
C ASP A 100 16.07 -11.45 -8.53
N GLY A 101 16.24 -12.64 -9.12
CA GLY A 101 17.55 -13.32 -9.17
C GLY A 101 18.10 -13.84 -7.83
N LEU A 102 17.36 -13.77 -6.70
CA LEU A 102 17.88 -14.17 -5.38
C LEU A 102 18.43 -15.60 -5.35
N ASN A 103 17.76 -16.53 -6.04
CA ASN A 103 18.14 -17.95 -6.06
C ASN A 103 19.41 -18.24 -6.88
N GLU A 104 19.92 -17.25 -7.64
CA GLU A 104 21.24 -17.35 -8.29
C GLU A 104 22.38 -17.05 -7.31
N MET A 105 22.09 -16.36 -6.21
CA MET A 105 23.07 -15.94 -5.20
C MET A 105 22.94 -16.70 -3.88
N VAL A 106 21.76 -17.25 -3.61
CA VAL A 106 21.44 -17.93 -2.36
C VAL A 106 20.89 -19.31 -2.65
N GLU A 107 21.44 -20.32 -1.98
CA GLU A 107 20.94 -21.69 -2.00
C GLU A 107 20.51 -22.13 -0.59
N ILE A 108 19.45 -22.94 -0.53
CA ILE A 108 19.09 -23.64 0.70
C ILE A 108 20.02 -24.85 0.90
N LYS A 109 20.41 -25.12 2.14
CA LYS A 109 21.25 -26.28 2.50
C LYS A 109 20.43 -27.57 2.48
N ARG A 110 19.95 -27.96 1.30
CA ARG A 110 18.93 -29.00 1.16
C ARG A 110 19.40 -30.37 1.64
N HIS A 111 20.64 -30.75 1.34
CA HIS A 111 21.12 -32.13 1.48
C HIS A 111 21.93 -32.38 2.75
N GLU A 112 22.01 -31.42 3.67
CA GLU A 112 22.80 -31.53 4.89
C GLU A 112 22.16 -30.81 6.08
N GLY A 113 22.51 -31.27 7.28
CA GLY A 113 22.09 -30.66 8.54
C GLY A 113 20.58 -30.74 8.80
N GLU A 114 20.12 -29.83 9.66
CA GLU A 114 18.76 -29.84 10.22
C GLU A 114 17.65 -29.79 9.16
N LEU A 115 17.85 -29.07 8.06
CA LEU A 115 16.85 -28.97 6.99
C LEU A 115 16.61 -30.35 6.35
N ALA A 116 17.68 -31.10 6.06
CA ALA A 116 17.57 -32.42 5.44
C ALA A 116 16.84 -33.41 6.37
N ASP A 117 17.21 -33.43 7.64
CA ASP A 117 16.61 -34.30 8.66
C ASP A 117 15.13 -33.99 8.85
N LYS A 118 14.76 -32.70 8.96
CA LYS A 118 13.37 -32.29 9.14
C LYS A 118 12.50 -32.57 7.93
N VAL A 119 13.01 -32.34 6.72
CA VAL A 119 12.28 -32.69 5.48
C VAL A 119 11.99 -34.19 5.44
N ARG A 120 12.95 -35.03 5.82
CA ARG A 120 12.77 -36.49 5.87
C ARG A 120 11.75 -36.89 6.93
N GLU A 121 11.89 -36.39 8.16
CA GLU A 121 11.00 -36.67 9.29
C GLU A 121 9.54 -36.35 8.95
N LEU A 122 9.29 -35.18 8.35
CA LEU A 122 7.93 -34.76 7.95
C LEU A 122 7.30 -35.71 6.93
N LYS A 123 8.09 -36.23 5.98
CA LYS A 123 7.62 -37.22 5.00
C LYS A 123 7.29 -38.55 5.67
N GLU A 124 8.12 -39.01 6.60
CA GLU A 124 7.88 -40.24 7.35
C GLU A 124 6.59 -40.15 8.17
N ARG A 125 6.37 -39.03 8.88
CA ARG A 125 5.12 -38.78 9.61
C ARG A 125 3.89 -38.82 8.70
N ALA A 126 3.96 -38.21 7.51
CA ALA A 126 2.85 -38.22 6.56
C ALA A 126 2.57 -39.62 5.99
N ILE A 127 3.61 -40.43 5.78
CA ILE A 127 3.47 -41.84 5.35
C ILE A 127 2.80 -42.65 6.45
N LEU A 128 3.26 -42.54 7.70
CA LEU A 128 2.64 -43.20 8.85
C LEU A 128 1.15 -42.85 8.99
N PHE A 129 0.79 -41.58 8.74
CA PHE A 129 -0.62 -41.15 8.76
C PHE A 129 -1.47 -41.91 7.74
N MET A 130 -0.95 -42.09 6.53
CA MET A 130 -1.65 -42.84 5.48
C MET A 130 -1.69 -44.35 5.77
N GLU A 131 -0.63 -44.90 6.36
CA GLU A 131 -0.60 -46.30 6.81
C GLU A 131 -1.68 -46.56 7.87
N GLU A 132 -1.81 -45.68 8.87
CA GLU A 132 -2.84 -45.81 9.91
C GLU A 132 -4.26 -45.65 9.34
N ILE A 133 -4.49 -44.73 8.39
CA ILE A 133 -5.78 -44.62 7.69
C ILE A 133 -6.14 -45.96 7.02
N LEU A 134 -5.18 -46.60 6.35
CA LEU A 134 -5.41 -47.89 5.70
C LEU A 134 -5.64 -49.00 6.73
N GLU A 135 -4.90 -48.99 7.83
CA GLU A 135 -5.02 -49.96 8.92
C GLU A 135 -6.41 -49.95 9.56
N VAL A 136 -6.97 -48.77 9.82
CA VAL A 136 -8.32 -48.67 10.41
C VAL A 136 -9.45 -48.99 9.43
N GLY A 137 -9.17 -49.17 8.14
CA GLY A 137 -10.17 -49.54 7.13
C GLY A 137 -10.59 -48.40 6.20
N GLY A 138 -9.75 -47.38 6.06
CA GLY A 138 -9.90 -46.31 5.06
C GLY A 138 -10.47 -45.01 5.60
N TYR A 139 -10.67 -44.05 4.69
CA TYR A 139 -10.94 -42.66 5.03
C TYR A 139 -12.16 -42.45 5.93
N PHE A 140 -13.31 -43.07 5.62
CA PHE A 140 -14.52 -42.90 6.43
C PHE A 140 -14.30 -43.34 7.87
N LYS A 141 -13.60 -44.46 8.08
CA LYS A 141 -13.34 -44.94 9.43
C LYS A 141 -12.38 -44.03 10.19
N ALA A 142 -11.32 -43.56 9.54
CA ALA A 142 -10.39 -42.59 10.12
C ALA A 142 -11.10 -41.29 10.53
N VAL A 143 -12.04 -40.80 9.71
CA VAL A 143 -12.86 -39.62 10.05
C VAL A 143 -13.80 -39.88 11.23
N GLU A 144 -14.43 -41.05 11.29
CA GLU A 144 -15.29 -41.43 12.43
C GLU A 144 -14.50 -41.57 13.73
N GLU A 145 -13.26 -42.01 13.66
CA GLU A 145 -12.34 -42.14 14.81
C GLU A 145 -11.63 -40.82 15.17
N GLY A 146 -11.94 -39.72 14.48
CA GLY A 146 -11.44 -38.39 14.83
C GLY A 146 -9.96 -38.17 14.50
N PHE A 147 -9.43 -38.80 13.44
CA PHE A 147 -8.02 -38.65 13.06
C PHE A 147 -7.64 -37.22 12.64
N PHE A 148 -8.61 -36.45 12.15
CA PHE A 148 -8.39 -35.13 11.56
C PHE A 148 -8.77 -34.01 12.52
N VAL A 149 -8.08 -32.87 12.38
CA VAL A 149 -8.27 -31.69 13.24
C VAL A 149 -7.94 -31.97 14.71
N ASP A 150 -7.12 -33.00 14.97
CA ASP A 150 -6.54 -33.26 16.28
C ASP A 150 -5.36 -32.30 16.51
N SER A 151 -5.16 -31.87 17.75
CA SER A 151 -4.11 -30.91 18.12
C SER A 151 -2.73 -31.52 18.31
N GLY A 152 -2.62 -32.86 18.31
CA GLY A 152 -1.38 -33.60 18.48
C GLY A 152 -0.42 -33.47 17.29
N TYR A 153 0.89 -33.53 17.57
CA TYR A 153 1.89 -33.60 16.51
C TYR A 153 2.09 -35.03 16.03
N TYR A 154 1.24 -35.44 15.09
CA TYR A 154 1.15 -36.81 14.57
C TYR A 154 2.52 -37.51 14.42
N PRO A 155 2.72 -38.72 14.99
CA PRO A 155 1.70 -39.69 15.43
C PRO A 155 1.14 -39.47 16.85
N GLU A 156 1.55 -38.41 17.54
CA GLU A 156 0.83 -37.99 18.74
C GLU A 156 -0.63 -37.65 18.39
N ARG A 157 -1.57 -38.12 19.22
CA ARG A 157 -2.99 -37.82 19.12
C ARG A 157 -3.51 -37.44 20.51
N ASN A 158 -4.11 -36.27 20.63
CA ASN A 158 -4.62 -35.74 21.90
C ASN A 158 -6.07 -36.18 22.18
N GLY A 159 -6.76 -36.69 21.16
CA GLY A 159 -8.15 -37.17 21.27
C GLY A 159 -9.17 -36.04 21.20
N ASP A 160 -8.78 -34.89 20.64
CA ASP A 160 -9.63 -33.72 20.43
C ASP A 160 -9.98 -33.47 18.95
N GLY A 161 -9.62 -34.42 18.08
CA GLY A 161 -10.02 -34.41 16.68
C GLY A 161 -11.53 -34.46 16.45
N ILE A 162 -11.95 -33.99 15.28
CA ILE A 162 -13.36 -33.89 14.92
C ILE A 162 -13.84 -35.20 14.29
N ALA A 163 -14.63 -35.96 15.05
CA ALA A 163 -15.29 -37.16 14.55
C ALA A 163 -16.58 -36.83 13.78
N ARG A 164 -16.73 -37.37 12.57
CA ARG A 164 -17.98 -37.29 11.77
C ARG A 164 -18.49 -38.69 11.48
N LYS A 165 -19.76 -38.96 11.81
CA LYS A 165 -20.42 -40.23 11.55
C LYS A 165 -20.67 -40.42 10.07
N ILE A 166 -20.46 -41.63 9.55
CA ILE A 166 -20.68 -41.98 8.15
C ILE A 166 -22.14 -41.80 7.72
N ASP A 167 -23.08 -42.02 8.64
CA ASP A 167 -24.53 -41.93 8.45
C ASP A 167 -25.14 -40.64 9.01
N GLY A 168 -24.32 -39.63 9.32
CA GLY A 168 -24.73 -38.38 9.93
C GLY A 168 -24.37 -37.13 9.14
N GLY A 169 -24.75 -35.97 9.68
CA GLY A 169 -24.47 -34.67 9.06
C GLY A 169 -25.53 -34.24 8.04
N ILE A 170 -25.27 -33.11 7.39
CA ILE A 170 -26.18 -32.54 6.39
C ILE A 170 -26.12 -33.37 5.12
N GLY A 171 -27.29 -33.76 4.60
CA GLY A 171 -27.39 -34.63 3.42
C GLY A 171 -27.20 -36.12 3.71
N ALA A 172 -27.21 -36.55 4.98
CA ALA A 172 -27.26 -37.98 5.29
C ALA A 172 -28.51 -38.63 4.67
N GLY A 173 -28.34 -39.80 4.05
CA GLY A 173 -29.43 -40.52 3.38
C GLY A 173 -29.84 -39.97 2.01
N THR A 174 -29.05 -39.06 1.41
CA THR A 174 -29.32 -38.55 0.05
C THR A 174 -28.42 -39.17 -1.02
N VAL A 175 -27.79 -40.31 -0.73
CA VAL A 175 -27.03 -41.10 -1.70
C VAL A 175 -27.91 -42.23 -2.18
N TYR A 176 -28.06 -42.34 -3.50
CA TYR A 176 -28.90 -43.36 -4.14
C TYR A 176 -28.04 -44.24 -5.03
N GLU A 177 -28.30 -45.53 -4.98
CA GLU A 177 -27.72 -46.48 -5.92
C GLU A 177 -28.21 -46.15 -7.33
N ARG A 178 -27.31 -46.27 -8.31
CA ARG A 178 -27.68 -46.11 -9.72
C ARG A 178 -28.26 -47.43 -10.20
N GLU A 179 -29.49 -47.39 -10.70
CA GLU A 179 -30.08 -48.51 -11.41
C GLU A 179 -29.30 -48.81 -12.70
N GLU A 180 -29.42 -50.04 -13.21
CA GLU A 180 -28.76 -50.48 -14.44
C GLU A 180 -29.19 -49.65 -15.67
N ASP A 181 -30.37 -49.04 -15.64
CA ASP A 181 -30.89 -48.18 -16.69
C ASP A 181 -30.67 -46.68 -16.41
N TYR A 182 -29.93 -46.33 -15.35
CA TYR A 182 -29.62 -44.93 -15.03
C TYR A 182 -28.98 -44.23 -16.24
N MET A 183 -29.55 -43.07 -16.61
CA MET A 183 -29.08 -42.30 -17.76
C MET A 183 -29.17 -40.79 -17.48
N ALA A 184 -28.15 -40.05 -17.94
CA ALA A 184 -28.10 -38.59 -17.94
C ALA A 184 -27.58 -38.08 -19.30
N PRO A 185 -28.40 -37.41 -20.12
CA PRO A 185 -28.02 -37.03 -21.49
C PRO A 185 -27.30 -35.67 -21.50
N VAL A 186 -26.19 -35.56 -20.76
CA VAL A 186 -25.44 -34.30 -20.59
C VAL A 186 -23.94 -34.53 -20.67
N THR A 187 -23.23 -33.51 -21.14
CA THR A 187 -21.76 -33.47 -21.12
C THR A 187 -21.24 -33.28 -19.70
N ALA A 188 -20.01 -33.73 -19.44
CA ALA A 188 -19.32 -33.60 -18.14
C ALA A 188 -19.96 -34.38 -16.97
N HIS A 189 -20.62 -35.50 -17.27
CA HIS A 189 -21.13 -36.43 -16.26
C HIS A 189 -20.08 -37.51 -15.92
N PHE A 190 -19.80 -37.72 -14.63
CA PHE A 190 -18.69 -38.60 -14.18
C PHE A 190 -19.05 -40.09 -14.05
N GLY A 191 -20.17 -40.41 -13.40
CA GLY A 191 -20.49 -41.80 -13.02
C GLY A 191 -21.10 -42.64 -14.15
N TYR A 192 -21.47 -43.88 -13.83
CA TYR A 192 -22.15 -44.80 -14.76
C TYR A 192 -23.30 -44.12 -15.51
N ASN A 193 -23.36 -44.32 -16.83
CA ASN A 193 -24.35 -43.68 -17.68
C ASN A 193 -24.74 -44.62 -18.82
N ASN A 194 -25.92 -45.21 -18.75
CA ASN A 194 -26.40 -46.17 -19.74
C ASN A 194 -27.02 -45.44 -20.94
N LEU A 195 -26.18 -44.98 -21.86
CA LEU A 195 -26.63 -44.27 -23.07
C LEU A 195 -26.89 -45.22 -24.24
N ALA A 196 -26.19 -46.37 -24.25
CA ALA A 196 -26.29 -47.38 -25.30
C ALA A 196 -27.70 -47.99 -25.40
N GLN A 197 -28.46 -48.00 -24.31
CA GLN A 197 -29.87 -48.42 -24.34
C GLN A 197 -30.76 -47.54 -25.25
N TYR A 198 -30.31 -46.31 -25.57
CA TYR A 198 -31.01 -45.37 -26.45
C TYR A 198 -30.32 -45.20 -27.82
N ASP A 199 -29.01 -44.92 -27.82
CA ASP A 199 -28.19 -44.71 -29.03
C ASP A 199 -26.73 -45.03 -28.70
N GLU A 200 -26.18 -46.09 -29.27
CA GLU A 200 -24.77 -46.47 -29.08
C GLU A 200 -23.81 -45.35 -29.49
N SER A 201 -24.18 -44.51 -30.47
CA SER A 201 -23.35 -43.39 -30.90
C SER A 201 -23.35 -42.19 -29.94
N ALA A 202 -24.19 -42.22 -28.90
CA ALA A 202 -24.26 -41.18 -27.87
C ALA A 202 -23.37 -41.49 -26.65
N VAL A 203 -22.71 -42.67 -26.56
CA VAL A 203 -21.90 -43.06 -25.40
C VAL A 203 -20.79 -42.04 -25.09
N ASP A 204 -20.07 -41.59 -26.12
CA ASP A 204 -19.01 -40.58 -25.98
C ASP A 204 -19.52 -39.14 -26.17
N ASN A 205 -20.81 -38.97 -26.48
CA ASN A 205 -21.47 -37.67 -26.62
C ASN A 205 -22.92 -37.72 -26.11
N PRO A 206 -23.11 -37.77 -24.78
CA PRO A 206 -24.41 -38.00 -24.16
C PRO A 206 -25.44 -36.93 -24.52
N SER A 207 -24.99 -35.67 -24.66
CA SER A 207 -25.86 -34.53 -24.89
C SER A 207 -26.47 -34.48 -26.28
N LYS A 208 -25.98 -35.29 -27.23
CA LYS A 208 -26.60 -35.49 -28.55
C LYS A 208 -28.07 -35.92 -28.43
N LEU A 209 -28.42 -36.71 -27.42
CA LEU A 209 -29.78 -37.19 -27.17
C LEU A 209 -30.79 -36.05 -26.96
N ILE A 210 -30.33 -34.87 -26.54
CA ILE A 210 -31.14 -33.67 -26.33
C ILE A 210 -30.76 -32.51 -27.26
N GLY A 211 -30.00 -32.80 -28.33
CA GLY A 211 -29.50 -31.80 -29.27
C GLY A 211 -28.54 -30.79 -28.62
N GLY A 212 -27.67 -31.24 -27.72
CA GLY A 212 -26.73 -30.42 -26.96
C GLY A 212 -27.26 -30.04 -25.57
N SER A 213 -26.41 -30.09 -24.55
CA SER A 213 -26.73 -29.57 -23.21
C SER A 213 -26.43 -28.07 -23.16
N THR A 214 -26.56 -27.42 -22.00
CA THR A 214 -26.17 -26.02 -21.84
C THR A 214 -24.68 -25.76 -22.08
N PHE A 215 -23.83 -26.81 -22.07
CA PHE A 215 -22.42 -26.69 -22.44
C PHE A 215 -22.21 -26.54 -23.94
N GLU A 216 -23.07 -27.14 -24.76
CA GLU A 216 -23.01 -27.07 -26.22
C GLU A 216 -23.90 -25.96 -26.79
N ASP A 217 -25.01 -25.67 -26.11
CA ASP A 217 -26.01 -24.72 -26.51
C ASP A 217 -26.38 -23.78 -25.35
N PRO A 218 -25.69 -22.62 -25.24
CA PRO A 218 -25.95 -21.63 -24.20
C PRO A 218 -27.37 -21.04 -24.23
N ASP A 219 -28.09 -21.13 -25.36
CA ASP A 219 -29.47 -20.61 -25.46
C ASP A 219 -30.45 -21.40 -24.57
N LYS A 220 -30.04 -22.60 -24.11
CA LYS A 220 -30.80 -23.43 -23.17
C LYS A 220 -30.65 -22.98 -21.71
N ILE A 221 -29.79 -22.01 -21.41
CA ILE A 221 -29.62 -21.50 -20.04
C ILE A 221 -30.86 -20.68 -19.65
N ILE A 222 -31.50 -21.09 -18.55
CA ILE A 222 -32.60 -20.33 -17.95
C ILE A 222 -32.00 -19.27 -17.04
N PHE A 223 -31.88 -18.04 -17.54
CA PHE A 223 -31.49 -16.89 -16.73
C PHE A 223 -32.67 -16.41 -15.88
N ILE A 224 -32.46 -16.31 -14.58
CA ILE A 224 -33.41 -15.72 -13.63
C ILE A 224 -32.76 -14.44 -13.12
N ASP A 225 -33.45 -13.32 -13.28
CA ASP A 225 -32.94 -12.00 -12.93
C ASP A 225 -32.91 -11.81 -11.41
N GLU A 226 -34.09 -11.72 -10.79
CA GLU A 226 -34.24 -11.53 -9.35
C GLU A 226 -35.30 -12.48 -8.78
N LEU A 227 -35.11 -12.85 -7.52
CA LEU A 227 -36.07 -13.64 -6.74
C LEU A 227 -36.71 -12.82 -5.61
N ASP A 228 -36.07 -11.71 -5.20
CA ASP A 228 -36.55 -10.80 -4.16
C ASP A 228 -36.60 -9.35 -4.70
N GLU A 229 -37.76 -8.73 -4.60
CA GLU A 229 -37.99 -7.36 -5.10
C GLU A 229 -37.39 -6.28 -4.19
N ASN A 230 -37.02 -6.61 -2.94
CA ASN A 230 -36.52 -5.66 -1.95
C ASN A 230 -35.01 -5.82 -1.68
N ASP A 231 -34.51 -7.06 -1.60
CA ASP A 231 -33.09 -7.33 -1.38
C ASP A 231 -32.37 -7.67 -2.69
N ASN A 232 -32.17 -6.64 -3.51
CA ASN A 232 -31.49 -6.76 -4.80
C ASN A 232 -30.54 -5.60 -5.07
N VAL A 233 -29.79 -5.71 -6.17
CA VAL A 233 -28.81 -4.69 -6.56
C VAL A 233 -29.48 -3.38 -7.00
N TYR A 234 -30.69 -3.43 -7.58
CA TYR A 234 -31.39 -2.24 -8.07
C TYR A 234 -31.78 -1.29 -6.94
N ILE A 235 -32.27 -1.83 -5.82
CA ILE A 235 -32.59 -1.03 -4.63
C ILE A 235 -31.32 -0.41 -4.03
N ARG A 236 -30.27 -1.20 -3.82
CA ARG A 236 -28.96 -0.73 -3.30
C ARG A 236 -28.31 0.32 -4.19
N LEU A 237 -28.49 0.20 -5.51
CA LEU A 237 -28.08 1.26 -6.42
C LEU A 237 -28.87 2.53 -6.10
N GLU A 238 -30.20 2.54 -6.17
CA GLU A 238 -30.99 3.78 -5.98
C GLU A 238 -30.62 4.55 -4.68
N GLU A 239 -30.30 3.86 -3.58
CA GLU A 239 -29.85 4.45 -2.30
C GLU A 239 -28.63 5.38 -2.43
N THR A 240 -27.69 5.08 -3.34
CA THR A 240 -26.42 5.80 -3.51
C THR A 240 -26.38 6.63 -4.80
N LYS A 241 -27.55 6.85 -5.43
CA LYS A 241 -27.67 7.57 -6.71
C LYS A 241 -27.14 8.99 -6.69
N GLU A 242 -27.22 9.68 -5.56
CA GLU A 242 -26.74 11.06 -5.45
C GLU A 242 -25.21 11.20 -5.50
N LEU A 243 -24.48 10.09 -5.33
CA LEU A 243 -23.02 10.05 -5.44
C LEU A 243 -22.56 9.59 -6.83
N ARG A 244 -23.31 8.69 -7.49
CA ARG A 244 -22.92 8.15 -8.80
C ARG A 244 -23.00 9.18 -9.91
N ASN A 245 -21.89 9.33 -10.65
CA ASN A 245 -21.79 10.22 -11.81
C ASN A 245 -22.16 11.68 -11.48
N THR A 246 -21.87 12.13 -10.26
CA THR A 246 -22.10 13.51 -9.82
C THR A 246 -20.77 14.19 -9.46
N SER A 247 -20.84 15.46 -9.03
CA SER A 247 -19.70 16.17 -8.45
C SER A 247 -19.57 16.00 -6.94
N LYS A 248 -20.47 15.25 -6.29
CA LYS A 248 -20.41 14.99 -4.86
C LYS A 248 -19.44 13.85 -4.54
N LEU A 249 -18.68 14.02 -3.47
CA LEU A 249 -17.74 13.03 -2.93
C LEU A 249 -18.02 12.76 -1.46
N LYS A 250 -17.74 11.52 -1.06
CA LYS A 250 -17.74 11.07 0.33
C LYS A 250 -16.65 9.98 0.46
N PRO A 251 -15.91 9.90 1.58
CA PRO A 251 -14.95 8.83 1.78
C PRO A 251 -15.63 7.46 1.72
N GLU A 252 -14.88 6.44 1.34
CA GLU A 252 -15.35 5.06 1.32
C GLU A 252 -14.21 4.08 1.57
N MET A 253 -14.56 2.90 2.07
CA MET A 253 -13.62 1.83 2.34
C MET A 253 -14.01 0.49 1.71
N GLU A 254 -15.31 0.21 1.55
CA GLU A 254 -15.79 -0.99 0.85
C GLU A 254 -16.99 -0.76 -0.06
N TRP A 255 -17.89 0.16 0.30
CA TRP A 255 -19.12 0.46 -0.46
C TRP A 255 -19.20 1.94 -0.83
N LEU A 256 -19.83 2.22 -1.97
CA LEU A 256 -19.91 3.57 -2.53
C LEU A 256 -20.43 4.60 -1.50
N GLY A 257 -19.55 5.48 -1.04
CA GLY A 257 -19.86 6.54 -0.08
C GLY A 257 -20.26 6.07 1.32
N ASP A 258 -19.78 4.92 1.79
CA ASP A 258 -20.02 4.43 3.16
C ASP A 258 -19.58 5.44 4.26
N GLY A 259 -18.70 6.39 3.90
CA GLY A 259 -18.24 7.48 4.75
C GLY A 259 -17.13 7.09 5.72
N ILE A 260 -16.65 5.86 5.70
CA ILE A 260 -15.68 5.36 6.66
C ILE A 260 -14.31 6.00 6.43
N VAL A 261 -13.69 6.45 7.52
CA VAL A 261 -12.32 6.95 7.56
C VAL A 261 -11.55 6.30 8.70
N LEU A 262 -10.23 6.23 8.55
CA LEU A 262 -9.30 5.79 9.59
C LEU A 262 -8.62 6.99 10.24
N LEU A 263 -8.56 6.99 11.56
CA LEU A 263 -7.80 7.96 12.35
C LEU A 263 -6.80 7.23 13.24
N THR A 264 -5.51 7.47 13.02
CA THR A 264 -4.42 7.00 13.89
C THR A 264 -3.96 8.15 14.78
N MET A 265 -3.82 7.87 16.08
CA MET A 265 -3.34 8.84 17.05
C MET A 265 -2.47 8.19 18.13
N PHE A 266 -1.61 8.99 18.74
CA PHE A 266 -0.91 8.64 19.97
C PHE A 266 -1.48 9.47 21.12
N LEU A 267 -1.81 8.82 22.23
CA LEU A 267 -2.28 9.49 23.43
C LEU A 267 -1.32 9.17 24.59
N PRO A 268 -0.84 10.20 25.32
CA PRO A 268 0.08 10.01 26.44
C PRO A 268 -0.65 9.53 27.70
N ALA A 269 -1.26 8.36 27.58
CA ALA A 269 -2.04 7.69 28.61
C ALA A 269 -1.95 6.16 28.46
N GLU A 270 -2.23 5.46 29.55
CA GLU A 270 -2.37 4.00 29.54
C GLU A 270 -3.50 3.56 28.59
N GLU A 271 -3.39 2.33 28.10
CA GLU A 271 -4.18 1.77 26.99
C GLU A 271 -5.68 2.03 27.12
N ARG A 272 -6.25 1.78 28.29
CA ARG A 272 -7.69 1.87 28.50
C ARG A 272 -8.17 3.32 28.50
N VAL A 273 -7.50 4.22 29.21
CA VAL A 273 -7.81 5.67 29.13
C VAL A 273 -7.63 6.19 27.71
N ALA A 274 -6.59 5.78 26.99
CA ALA A 274 -6.36 6.17 25.60
C ALA A 274 -7.50 5.72 24.67
N GLU A 275 -7.98 4.49 24.81
CA GLU A 275 -9.11 3.95 24.05
C GLU A 275 -10.37 4.82 24.19
N PHE A 276 -10.80 5.12 25.42
CA PHE A 276 -12.00 5.94 25.66
C PHE A 276 -11.80 7.41 25.28
N ALA A 277 -10.59 7.95 25.47
CA ALA A 277 -10.26 9.30 25.03
C ALA A 277 -10.31 9.43 23.50
N ALA A 278 -9.85 8.42 22.75
CA ALA A 278 -9.91 8.40 21.29
C ALA A 278 -11.35 8.38 20.76
N LEU A 279 -12.25 7.59 21.39
CA LEU A 279 -13.68 7.60 21.05
C LEU A 279 -14.31 8.98 21.24
N GLU A 280 -14.02 9.65 22.37
CA GLU A 280 -14.50 11.00 22.65
C GLU A 280 -13.92 12.02 21.65
N ILE A 281 -12.65 11.89 21.26
CA ILE A 281 -12.04 12.71 20.22
C ILE A 281 -12.79 12.52 18.90
N GLY A 282 -13.04 11.27 18.46
CA GLY A 282 -13.79 10.97 17.24
C GLY A 282 -15.19 11.63 17.24
N ASN A 283 -15.90 11.52 18.36
CA ASN A 283 -17.21 12.16 18.53
C ASN A 283 -17.13 13.70 18.44
N ARG A 284 -16.12 14.32 19.05
CA ARG A 284 -15.90 15.78 18.99
C ARG A 284 -15.45 16.26 17.62
N LEU A 285 -14.80 15.42 16.84
CA LEU A 285 -14.48 15.66 15.43
C LEU A 285 -15.72 15.50 14.52
N GLY A 286 -16.86 15.06 15.06
CA GLY A 286 -18.12 14.92 14.34
C GLY A 286 -18.28 13.59 13.61
N LEU A 287 -17.40 12.62 13.84
CA LEU A 287 -17.52 11.28 13.28
C LEU A 287 -18.69 10.53 13.94
N LYS A 288 -19.35 9.66 13.18
CA LYS A 288 -20.39 8.73 13.64
C LYS A 288 -19.83 7.32 13.77
N ASP A 289 -20.49 6.48 14.56
CA ASP A 289 -20.18 5.05 14.70
C ASP A 289 -18.69 4.78 14.94
N CYS A 290 -18.09 5.59 15.82
CA CYS A 290 -16.69 5.50 16.19
C CYS A 290 -16.38 4.15 16.86
N GLU A 291 -15.37 3.45 16.37
CA GLU A 291 -14.90 2.18 16.93
C GLU A 291 -13.38 2.14 16.93
N VAL A 292 -12.79 1.81 18.08
CA VAL A 292 -11.35 1.56 18.18
C VAL A 292 -11.08 0.16 17.62
N ILE A 293 -10.25 0.11 16.59
CA ILE A 293 -9.95 -1.13 15.85
C ILE A 293 -8.50 -1.60 16.04
N HIS A 294 -7.61 -0.75 16.57
CA HIS A 294 -6.25 -1.15 16.92
C HIS A 294 -5.75 -0.41 18.15
N LYS A 295 -4.99 -1.11 18.99
CA LYS A 295 -4.31 -0.58 20.18
C LYS A 295 -2.91 -1.16 20.26
N GLU A 296 -1.91 -0.30 20.41
CA GLU A 296 -0.52 -0.71 20.59
C GLU A 296 0.09 0.09 21.75
N ILE A 297 0.51 -0.61 22.80
CA ILE A 297 1.14 0.02 23.97
C ILE A 297 2.55 0.45 23.56
N MET A 298 2.82 1.75 23.55
CA MET A 298 4.18 2.25 23.31
C MET A 298 5.03 2.03 24.55
N GLN A 299 4.53 2.51 25.69
CA GLN A 299 5.01 2.19 27.03
C GLN A 299 3.85 2.42 28.00
N ALA A 300 3.73 1.56 29.02
CA ALA A 300 2.52 1.46 29.87
C ALA A 300 2.06 2.78 30.53
N ALA A 301 2.95 3.73 30.75
CA ALA A 301 2.69 5.06 31.31
C ALA A 301 2.83 6.19 30.27
N GLU A 302 3.83 6.13 29.38
CA GLU A 302 4.13 7.22 28.45
C GLU A 302 3.07 7.36 27.35
N GLY A 303 2.44 6.26 26.94
CA GLY A 303 1.31 6.34 26.03
C GLY A 303 1.02 5.12 25.18
N THR A 304 -0.06 5.25 24.41
CA THR A 304 -0.64 4.20 23.58
C THR A 304 -0.98 4.76 22.20
N ARG A 305 -0.66 4.01 21.15
CA ARG A 305 -1.17 4.25 19.79
C ARG A 305 -2.57 3.66 19.69
N ILE A 306 -3.52 4.45 19.21
CA ILE A 306 -4.90 4.05 18.96
C ILE A 306 -5.22 4.27 17.49
N GLU A 307 -5.90 3.32 16.86
CA GLU A 307 -6.55 3.54 15.57
C GLU A 307 -8.04 3.32 15.68
N LEU A 308 -8.77 4.26 15.10
CA LEU A 308 -10.21 4.35 15.19
C LEU A 308 -10.79 4.48 13.79
N ARG A 309 -11.83 3.71 13.49
CA ARG A 309 -12.69 3.98 12.34
C ARG A 309 -13.88 4.80 12.78
N GLY A 310 -14.35 5.67 11.89
CA GLY A 310 -15.59 6.42 12.08
C GLY A 310 -16.16 6.85 10.74
N ARG A 311 -17.46 7.19 10.73
CA ARG A 311 -18.19 7.62 9.54
C ARG A 311 -18.31 9.13 9.46
N VAL A 312 -17.86 9.71 8.35
CA VAL A 312 -18.15 11.08 7.92
C VAL A 312 -19.58 11.13 7.40
N ASP A 313 -20.40 12.04 7.93
CA ASP A 313 -21.85 12.08 7.67
C ASP A 313 -22.26 13.18 6.67
N PHE A 314 -21.30 13.73 5.93
CA PHE A 314 -21.53 14.78 4.93
C PHE A 314 -20.81 14.47 3.61
N THR A 315 -21.20 15.19 2.56
CA THR A 315 -20.59 15.12 1.22
C THR A 315 -19.91 16.44 0.87
N ILE A 316 -18.92 16.40 -0.02
CA ILE A 316 -18.24 17.57 -0.58
C ILE A 316 -18.58 17.68 -2.06
N ASP A 317 -18.98 18.85 -2.56
CA ASP A 317 -19.08 19.09 -4.00
C ASP A 317 -17.74 19.58 -4.53
N ILE A 318 -17.19 18.90 -5.54
CA ILE A 318 -15.93 19.26 -6.21
C ILE A 318 -15.96 20.69 -6.75
N LYS A 319 -17.14 21.21 -7.12
CA LYS A 319 -17.29 22.58 -7.66
C LYS A 319 -17.01 23.66 -6.63
N ASP A 320 -17.18 23.35 -5.35
CA ASP A 320 -16.96 24.30 -4.25
C ASP A 320 -15.50 24.32 -3.79
N LEU A 321 -14.66 23.41 -4.31
CA LEU A 321 -13.25 23.35 -3.98
C LEU A 321 -12.47 24.45 -4.71
N VAL A 322 -11.85 25.33 -3.93
CA VAL A 322 -10.85 26.28 -4.44
C VAL A 322 -9.52 25.54 -4.60
N ILE A 323 -9.26 25.03 -5.80
CA ILE A 323 -8.04 24.30 -6.14
C ILE A 323 -7.07 25.25 -6.85
N PRO A 324 -5.96 25.67 -6.22
CA PRO A 324 -4.97 26.51 -6.88
C PRO A 324 -4.28 25.75 -8.03
N PRO A 325 -3.84 26.43 -9.10
CA PRO A 325 -3.06 25.79 -10.16
C PRO A 325 -1.78 25.20 -9.58
N LYS A 326 -1.40 24.01 -10.05
CA LYS A 326 -0.11 23.41 -9.66
C LYS A 326 1.01 24.36 -10.07
N PRO A 327 2.00 24.61 -9.19
CA PRO A 327 3.22 25.30 -9.58
C PRO A 327 3.84 24.53 -10.75
N GLU A 328 4.09 25.23 -11.86
CA GLU A 328 4.84 24.65 -12.97
C GLU A 328 6.30 24.52 -12.52
N VAL A 329 6.77 23.28 -12.37
CA VAL A 329 8.17 22.95 -12.08
C VAL A 329 8.76 22.37 -13.35
N LEU A 330 9.83 22.98 -13.87
CA LEU A 330 10.54 22.44 -15.03
C LEU A 330 11.24 21.14 -14.63
N THR A 331 11.42 20.23 -15.60
CA THR A 331 12.17 19.00 -15.34
C THR A 331 13.65 19.30 -15.10
N GLU A 332 14.35 18.41 -14.38
CA GLU A 332 15.77 18.60 -14.07
C GLU A 332 16.62 18.76 -15.34
N ASP A 333 16.34 17.97 -16.39
CA ASP A 333 17.05 18.04 -17.66
C ASP A 333 16.81 19.38 -18.40
N GLU A 334 15.59 19.92 -18.34
CA GLU A 334 15.28 21.22 -18.94
C GLU A 334 16.03 22.35 -18.25
N ILE A 335 16.12 22.32 -16.92
CA ILE A 335 16.84 23.32 -16.14
C ILE A 335 18.35 23.21 -16.43
N ARG A 336 18.93 22.01 -16.34
CA ARG A 336 20.37 21.79 -16.60
C ARG A 336 20.75 22.27 -18.00
N LYS A 337 20.00 21.86 -19.03
CA LYS A 337 20.28 22.26 -20.41
C LYS A 337 20.26 23.78 -20.60
N GLU A 338 19.27 24.46 -20.02
CA GLU A 338 19.19 25.92 -20.08
C GLU A 338 20.37 26.61 -19.38
N ILE A 339 20.81 26.09 -18.24
CA ILE A 339 21.95 26.65 -17.50
C ILE A 339 23.29 26.35 -18.20
N GLU A 340 23.42 25.19 -18.84
CA GLU A 340 24.58 24.84 -19.67
C GLU A 340 24.70 25.74 -20.91
N GLU A 341 23.60 25.94 -21.65
CA GLU A 341 23.56 26.81 -22.84
C GLU A 341 23.73 28.29 -22.47
N ASN A 342 23.23 28.67 -21.30
CA ASN A 342 23.25 30.03 -20.79
C ASN A 342 23.65 30.02 -19.32
N PRO A 343 24.96 30.12 -19.01
CA PRO A 343 25.45 30.13 -17.64
C PRO A 343 24.72 31.17 -16.79
N MET A 344 24.40 30.80 -15.55
CA MET A 344 23.76 31.70 -14.59
C MET A 344 24.65 31.84 -13.37
N LYS A 345 24.92 33.09 -12.98
CA LYS A 345 25.63 33.41 -11.76
C LYS A 345 24.72 34.11 -10.77
N ILE A 346 24.71 33.65 -9.52
CA ILE A 346 23.91 34.24 -8.46
C ILE A 346 24.79 34.65 -7.29
N VAL A 347 24.35 35.66 -6.56
CA VAL A 347 24.93 36.03 -5.26
C VAL A 347 23.89 35.76 -4.17
N ALA A 348 24.32 35.14 -3.08
CA ALA A 348 23.42 34.72 -2.02
C ALA A 348 23.93 35.15 -0.64
N ALA A 349 23.04 35.65 0.21
CA ALA A 349 23.37 35.96 1.61
C ALA A 349 22.16 35.91 2.53
N THR A 350 22.40 35.63 3.82
CA THR A 350 21.42 35.93 4.87
C THR A 350 21.66 37.37 5.32
N VAL A 351 20.66 38.23 5.17
CA VAL A 351 20.83 39.69 5.20
C VAL A 351 20.40 40.34 6.51
N GLY A 352 20.99 41.49 6.83
CA GLY A 352 20.76 42.22 8.07
C GLY A 352 21.70 41.78 9.17
N GLU A 353 21.18 41.56 10.38
CA GLU A 353 21.91 41.00 11.54
C GLU A 353 21.46 39.55 11.82
N ASP A 354 21.10 38.83 10.76
CA ASP A 354 20.53 37.49 10.83
C ASP A 354 21.60 36.41 10.57
N GLU A 355 21.83 35.57 11.57
CA GLU A 355 22.81 34.48 11.57
C GLU A 355 22.24 33.12 11.12
N HIS A 356 20.95 33.05 10.77
CA HIS A 356 20.31 31.79 10.39
C HIS A 356 20.63 31.40 8.93
N SER A 357 21.80 30.76 8.73
CA SER A 357 22.30 30.35 7.41
C SER A 357 21.63 29.12 6.77
N VAL A 358 21.04 28.24 7.58
CA VAL A 358 20.64 26.89 7.12
C VAL A 358 19.64 26.95 5.97
N GLY A 359 18.58 27.75 6.09
CA GLY A 359 17.52 27.79 5.08
C GLY A 359 18.01 28.21 3.69
N LEU A 360 19.00 29.10 3.61
CA LEU A 360 19.59 29.53 2.34
C LEU A 360 20.52 28.45 1.76
N ARG A 361 21.30 27.78 2.61
CA ARG A 361 22.17 26.68 2.16
C ARG A 361 21.37 25.46 1.70
N GLU A 362 20.24 25.17 2.33
CA GLU A 362 19.36 24.05 1.94
C GLU A 362 18.85 24.17 0.50
N ILE A 363 18.65 25.39 -0.02
CA ILE A 363 18.26 25.62 -1.42
C ILE A 363 19.44 25.78 -2.38
N ILE A 364 20.68 25.85 -1.87
CA ILE A 364 21.91 26.00 -2.67
C ILE A 364 22.64 24.66 -2.78
N ASP A 365 22.96 24.05 -1.64
CA ASP A 365 23.80 22.88 -1.52
C ASP A 365 23.18 21.66 -2.24
N ILE A 366 23.99 20.93 -2.99
CA ILE A 366 23.56 19.73 -3.72
C ILE A 366 22.94 18.64 -2.83
N LYS A 367 23.26 18.61 -1.53
CA LYS A 367 22.89 17.54 -0.59
C LYS A 367 21.38 17.25 -0.55
N HIS A 368 20.55 18.29 -0.54
CA HIS A 368 19.09 18.14 -0.54
C HIS A 368 18.46 18.68 -1.82
N GLY A 369 19.21 18.65 -2.93
CA GLY A 369 18.72 19.07 -4.24
C GLY A 369 18.69 20.59 -4.42
N GLY A 370 19.65 21.32 -3.83
CA GLY A 370 19.81 22.75 -4.05
C GLY A 370 20.25 23.12 -5.47
N ILE A 371 20.21 24.42 -5.78
CA ILE A 371 20.39 24.94 -7.13
C ILE A 371 21.76 24.65 -7.77
N GLU A 372 22.79 24.35 -6.97
CA GLU A 372 24.11 23.94 -7.48
C GLU A 372 24.03 22.66 -8.34
N ARG A 373 23.06 21.77 -8.07
CA ARG A 373 22.86 20.54 -8.85
C ARG A 373 22.56 20.80 -10.33
N PHE A 374 22.05 21.99 -10.64
CA PHE A 374 21.70 22.42 -11.99
C PHE A 374 22.83 23.17 -12.70
N GLY A 375 23.99 23.34 -12.06
CA GLY A 375 25.12 24.09 -12.62
C GLY A 375 25.05 25.60 -12.43
N ILE A 376 24.15 26.10 -11.57
CA ILE A 376 24.07 27.53 -11.25
C ILE A 376 25.27 27.91 -10.37
N GLU A 377 26.05 28.90 -10.81
CA GLU A 377 27.23 29.37 -10.09
C GLU A 377 26.79 30.25 -8.91
N CYS A 378 27.01 29.80 -7.67
CA CYS A 378 26.60 30.51 -6.47
C CYS A 378 27.79 31.17 -5.74
N HIS A 379 27.74 32.50 -5.61
CA HIS A 379 28.64 33.27 -4.76
C HIS A 379 27.97 33.55 -3.42
N TYR A 380 28.26 32.71 -2.43
CA TYR A 380 27.69 32.81 -1.09
C TYR A 380 28.50 33.75 -0.19
N LEU A 381 27.90 34.84 0.29
CA LEU A 381 28.57 35.87 1.10
C LEU A 381 28.49 35.62 2.62
N GLY A 382 27.74 34.60 3.07
CA GLY A 382 27.56 34.30 4.48
C GLY A 382 26.28 34.88 5.11
N THR A 383 26.35 35.11 6.41
CA THR A 383 25.30 35.66 7.27
C THR A 383 25.59 37.07 7.71
N SER A 384 24.60 37.73 8.30
CA SER A 384 24.67 39.13 8.74
C SER A 384 25.25 40.08 7.68
N VAL A 385 24.87 39.86 6.43
CA VAL A 385 25.38 40.65 5.31
C VAL A 385 24.51 41.91 5.17
N PRO A 386 25.08 43.12 5.25
CA PRO A 386 24.34 44.34 4.96
C PRO A 386 23.77 44.29 3.54
N VAL A 387 22.52 44.73 3.37
CA VAL A 387 21.83 44.70 2.06
C VAL A 387 22.64 45.42 0.97
N GLU A 388 23.28 46.53 1.30
CA GLU A 388 24.15 47.27 0.37
C GLU A 388 25.35 46.45 -0.11
N LYS A 389 26.01 45.71 0.80
CA LYS A 389 27.14 44.83 0.45
C LYS A 389 26.70 43.70 -0.49
N LEU A 390 25.49 43.17 -0.30
CA LEU A 390 24.93 42.15 -1.20
C LEU A 390 24.70 42.71 -2.61
N VAL A 391 24.18 43.94 -2.72
CA VAL A 391 23.98 44.62 -4.02
C VAL A 391 25.31 44.94 -4.69
N ASP A 392 26.29 45.47 -3.95
CA ASP A 392 27.61 45.81 -4.50
C ASP A 392 28.33 44.57 -5.03
N ALA A 393 28.28 43.45 -4.27
CA ALA A 393 28.83 42.18 -4.72
C ALA A 393 28.13 41.66 -5.99
N ALA A 394 26.81 41.82 -6.11
CA ALA A 394 26.07 41.45 -7.32
C ALA A 394 26.58 42.21 -8.56
N ILE A 395 26.89 43.49 -8.41
CA ILE A 395 27.45 44.34 -9.47
C ILE A 395 28.87 43.90 -9.81
N GLU A 396 29.72 43.68 -8.80
CA GLU A 396 31.13 43.31 -8.97
C GLU A 396 31.30 42.02 -9.78
N ILE A 397 30.48 40.99 -9.49
CA ILE A 397 30.58 39.68 -10.16
C ILE A 397 29.73 39.57 -11.42
N ASN A 398 28.95 40.62 -11.74
CA ASN A 398 27.94 40.66 -12.79
C ASN A 398 26.93 39.49 -12.65
N ALA A 399 26.30 39.39 -11.48
CA ALA A 399 25.31 38.37 -11.16
C ALA A 399 24.00 38.56 -11.94
N ASP A 400 23.37 37.45 -12.35
CA ASP A 400 22.04 37.41 -12.95
C ASP A 400 20.93 37.51 -11.89
N ALA A 401 21.20 37.05 -10.66
CA ALA A 401 20.23 37.08 -9.57
C ALA A 401 20.85 37.32 -8.18
N ILE A 402 20.04 37.90 -7.29
CA ILE A 402 20.30 38.02 -5.85
C ILE A 402 19.32 37.11 -5.10
N LEU A 403 19.86 36.21 -4.27
CA LEU A 403 19.10 35.37 -3.36
C LEU A 403 19.33 35.84 -1.92
N ALA A 404 18.34 36.51 -1.34
CA ALA A 404 18.42 37.03 0.03
C ALA A 404 17.60 36.16 0.99
N SER A 405 18.22 35.69 2.06
CA SER A 405 17.52 35.01 3.16
C SER A 405 17.26 35.96 4.32
N THR A 406 16.05 35.91 4.87
CA THR A 406 15.61 36.67 6.05
C THR A 406 14.74 35.78 6.94
N ILE A 407 15.29 35.27 8.03
CA ILE A 407 14.61 34.36 8.97
C ILE A 407 14.03 35.13 10.14
N ILE A 408 14.78 36.09 10.70
CA ILE A 408 14.30 36.99 11.74
C ILE A 408 13.21 37.88 11.14
N SER A 409 12.01 37.76 11.70
CA SER A 409 10.82 38.44 11.21
C SER A 409 10.26 39.50 12.16
N HIS A 410 10.94 39.74 13.29
CA HIS A 410 10.50 40.73 14.29
C HIS A 410 10.37 42.13 13.66
N ASP A 411 9.29 42.84 14.00
CA ASP A 411 8.98 44.17 13.45
C ASP A 411 9.01 44.20 11.90
N ASP A 412 8.55 43.12 11.25
CA ASP A 412 8.54 42.96 9.79
C ASP A 412 9.89 43.22 9.11
N ILE A 413 11.00 43.01 9.83
CA ILE A 413 12.33 43.38 9.35
C ILE A 413 12.71 42.64 8.05
N HIS A 414 12.25 41.39 7.90
CA HIS A 414 12.33 40.61 6.66
C HIS A 414 11.76 41.36 5.44
N TYR A 415 10.53 41.87 5.49
CA TYR A 415 9.94 42.64 4.39
C TYR A 415 10.59 44.03 4.22
N LYS A 416 10.98 44.69 5.32
CA LYS A 416 11.72 45.96 5.28
C LYS A 416 13.07 45.79 4.55
N ASN A 417 13.79 44.70 4.80
CA ASN A 417 15.04 44.37 4.11
C ASN A 417 14.83 44.04 2.63
N MET A 418 13.75 43.35 2.26
CA MET A 418 13.37 43.14 0.85
C MET A 418 13.13 44.46 0.13
N LYS A 419 12.36 45.36 0.75
CA LYS A 419 12.07 46.68 0.19
C LYS A 419 13.35 47.51 0.03
N LYS A 420 14.21 47.50 1.04
CA LYS A 420 15.52 48.16 0.98
C LYS A 420 16.41 47.60 -0.13
N LEU A 421 16.42 46.26 -0.31
CA LEU A 421 17.17 45.61 -1.38
C LEU A 421 16.69 46.08 -2.76
N HIS A 422 15.38 46.08 -2.98
CA HIS A 422 14.76 46.60 -4.19
C HIS A 422 15.15 48.07 -4.44
N ASP A 423 14.97 48.94 -3.44
CA ASP A 423 15.21 50.38 -3.58
C ASP A 423 16.70 50.67 -3.89
N LEU A 424 17.64 49.94 -3.28
CA LEU A 424 19.08 50.05 -3.58
C LEU A 424 19.42 49.59 -5.01
N CYS A 425 18.79 48.52 -5.50
CA CYS A 425 18.96 48.10 -6.89
C CYS A 425 18.42 49.15 -7.88
N VAL A 426 17.35 49.88 -7.52
CA VAL A 426 16.83 51.00 -8.33
C VAL A 426 17.81 52.17 -8.30
N GLU A 427 18.29 52.55 -7.11
CA GLU A 427 19.24 53.66 -6.92
C GLU A 427 20.55 53.44 -7.71
N LYS A 428 21.09 52.22 -7.69
CA LYS A 428 22.30 51.85 -8.43
C LYS A 428 22.04 51.53 -9.92
N GLY A 429 20.79 51.64 -10.38
CA GLY A 429 20.42 51.51 -11.80
C GLY A 429 20.48 50.08 -12.36
N ILE A 430 20.39 49.05 -11.50
CA ILE A 430 20.50 47.64 -11.90
C ILE A 430 19.19 46.85 -11.79
N ARG A 431 18.14 47.41 -11.18
CA ARG A 431 16.90 46.67 -10.84
C ARG A 431 16.29 45.93 -12.02
N ASP A 432 16.26 46.54 -13.20
CA ASP A 432 15.65 45.96 -14.40
C ASP A 432 16.53 44.89 -15.07
N ARG A 433 17.76 44.71 -14.61
CA ARG A 433 18.76 43.79 -15.17
C ARG A 433 19.08 42.59 -14.26
N ILE A 434 18.52 42.55 -13.06
CA ILE A 434 18.82 41.52 -12.05
C ILE A 434 17.53 40.92 -11.48
N ILE A 435 17.54 39.61 -11.24
CA ILE A 435 16.43 38.90 -10.60
C ILE A 435 16.59 38.99 -9.09
N LEU A 436 15.54 39.41 -8.38
CA LEU A 436 15.52 39.51 -6.93
C LEU A 436 14.64 38.43 -6.30
N ILE A 437 15.24 37.55 -5.52
CA ILE A 437 14.53 36.49 -4.77
C ILE A 437 14.76 36.68 -3.28
N ALA A 438 13.69 36.59 -2.48
CA ALA A 438 13.76 36.53 -1.03
C ALA A 438 13.24 35.21 -0.49
N GLY A 439 13.85 34.69 0.57
CA GLY A 439 13.41 33.47 1.25
C GLY A 439 13.37 33.62 2.77
N GLY A 440 12.46 32.92 3.42
CA GLY A 440 12.44 32.85 4.88
C GLY A 440 11.23 32.12 5.46
N THR A 441 11.33 31.70 6.72
CA THR A 441 10.30 30.87 7.38
C THR A 441 8.93 31.55 7.50
N GLN A 442 8.88 32.88 7.51
CA GLN A 442 7.67 33.71 7.60
C GLN A 442 7.40 34.51 6.31
N VAL A 443 8.12 34.20 5.22
CA VAL A 443 7.94 34.86 3.94
C VAL A 443 6.77 34.22 3.20
N THR A 444 5.87 35.07 2.70
CA THR A 444 4.84 34.67 1.74
C THR A 444 5.17 35.27 0.38
N GLY A 445 4.91 34.52 -0.69
CA GLY A 445 5.22 34.95 -2.07
C GLY A 445 4.59 36.30 -2.41
N GLU A 446 3.31 36.47 -2.07
CA GLU A 446 2.56 37.71 -2.35
C GLU A 446 3.17 38.94 -1.67
N LEU A 447 3.52 38.83 -0.38
CA LEU A 447 4.09 39.95 0.36
C LEU A 447 5.52 40.28 -0.08
N ALA A 448 6.33 39.28 -0.45
CA ALA A 448 7.66 39.51 -1.00
C ALA A 448 7.60 40.29 -2.32
N VAL A 449 6.70 39.90 -3.22
CA VAL A 449 6.48 40.61 -4.51
C VAL A 449 5.96 42.03 -4.27
N LYS A 450 5.04 42.22 -3.32
CA LYS A 450 4.56 43.56 -2.93
C LYS A 450 5.69 44.48 -2.41
N ASN A 451 6.75 43.90 -1.85
CA ASN A 451 7.95 44.61 -1.39
C ASN A 451 9.06 44.72 -2.45
N GLY A 452 8.76 44.43 -3.72
CA GLY A 452 9.64 44.70 -4.86
C GLY A 452 10.53 43.54 -5.31
N MET A 453 10.41 42.36 -4.68
CA MET A 453 11.08 41.15 -5.14
C MET A 453 10.39 40.59 -6.40
N ASP A 454 11.11 39.80 -7.20
CA ASP A 454 10.51 39.04 -8.31
C ASP A 454 9.83 37.76 -7.81
N ALA A 455 10.31 37.16 -6.71
CA ALA A 455 9.64 36.07 -5.99
C ALA A 455 9.99 36.03 -4.50
N GLY A 456 9.07 35.43 -3.73
CA GLY A 456 9.26 35.08 -2.32
C GLY A 456 9.07 33.59 -2.07
N PHE A 457 9.96 33.00 -1.27
CA PHE A 457 9.96 31.57 -0.95
C PHE A 457 9.81 31.33 0.56
N GLY A 458 8.86 30.46 0.91
CA GLY A 458 8.47 30.17 2.30
C GLY A 458 8.91 28.78 2.77
N ARG A 459 8.13 28.20 3.70
CA ARG A 459 8.40 26.85 4.22
C ARG A 459 8.27 25.80 3.13
N GLY A 460 9.18 24.82 3.14
CA GLY A 460 9.16 23.68 2.20
C GLY A 460 9.69 23.98 0.81
N THR A 461 10.25 25.18 0.59
CA THR A 461 10.90 25.48 -0.68
C THR A 461 12.15 24.61 -0.89
N ASN A 462 12.30 24.09 -2.11
CA ASN A 462 13.45 23.30 -2.55
C ASN A 462 14.18 23.98 -3.73
N GLY A 463 15.35 23.44 -4.11
CA GLY A 463 16.14 23.98 -5.22
C GLY A 463 15.41 23.96 -6.56
N ASP A 464 14.55 22.97 -6.81
CA ASP A 464 13.79 22.84 -8.07
C ASP A 464 12.86 24.02 -8.31
N GLN A 465 12.16 24.46 -7.26
CA GLN A 465 11.27 25.62 -7.30
C GLN A 465 12.06 26.91 -7.56
N VAL A 466 13.20 27.09 -6.90
CA VAL A 466 14.05 28.27 -7.04
C VAL A 466 14.68 28.32 -8.44
N ALA A 467 15.24 27.20 -8.91
CA ALA A 467 15.86 27.11 -10.23
C ALA A 467 14.83 27.26 -11.36
N THR A 468 13.63 26.67 -11.22
CA THR A 468 12.54 26.88 -12.17
C THR A 468 12.18 28.35 -12.28
N PHE A 469 12.03 29.04 -11.14
CA PHE A 469 11.73 30.46 -11.13
C PHE A 469 12.84 31.28 -11.81
N LEU A 470 14.10 31.04 -11.45
CA LEU A 470 15.27 31.73 -12.03
C LEU A 470 15.30 31.59 -13.56
N VAL A 471 15.13 30.37 -14.07
CA VAL A 471 15.12 30.09 -15.52
C VAL A 471 13.95 30.80 -16.21
N LYS A 472 12.73 30.65 -15.70
CA LYS A 472 11.53 31.27 -16.29
C LYS A 472 11.64 32.79 -16.30
N ARG A 473 12.06 33.37 -15.17
CA ARG A 473 12.20 34.83 -15.04
C ARG A 473 13.27 35.38 -15.97
N ARG A 474 14.41 34.71 -16.11
CA ARG A 474 15.45 35.11 -17.09
C ARG A 474 14.94 35.07 -18.53
N ARG A 475 14.15 34.05 -18.89
CA ARG A 475 13.52 33.96 -20.22
C ARG A 475 12.54 35.11 -20.47
N GLU A 476 11.77 35.52 -19.47
CA GLU A 476 10.87 36.68 -19.56
C GLU A 476 11.64 37.99 -19.73
N MET A 477 12.71 38.21 -18.98
CA MET A 477 13.51 39.44 -19.05
C MET A 477 14.29 39.61 -20.36
N ARG A 478 14.51 38.53 -21.12
CA ARG A 478 15.18 38.55 -22.44
C ARG A 478 14.22 38.82 -23.61
N ARG A 479 12.90 38.72 -23.39
CA ARG A 479 11.88 39.07 -24.39
C ARG A 479 11.61 40.55 -24.36
#